data_AF-A0A1H8EXE4-F1
#
_entry.id   AF-A0A1H8EXE4-F1
#
_cell.length_a   1.000
_cell.length_b   1.000
_cell.length_c   1.000
_cell.angle_alpha   90.00
_cell.angle_beta   90.00
_cell.angle_gamma   90.00
#
_symmetry.space_group_name_H-M   'P 1'
#
loop_
_entity.id
_entity.type
_entity.pdbx_description
1 polymer ?
#
loop_
_entity_poly.entity_id
_entity_poly.type
_entity_poly.pdbx_seq_one_letter_code
_entity_poly.pdbx_strand_id
1 'polypeptide(L)'
;MLEKGKISIRQFSILACLCTIGSSALLIPAILVSEAKQDAWLAGILGLGIGLLLTRLYSALGARFPHMTFVQYSEKLLGKWIGKTFSLLFVFAVPFILTAFMLRDIADFITTQIMPETPIIAIELLTLSIFVLAARIGIQPIARASEIFFPG
;
A
#
# COMPACT_ATOMS: atom_id res chain seq x y z
N MET A 1 1.61 22.74 11.23
CA MET A 1 1.95 22.79 9.79
C MET A 1 2.55 21.44 9.47
N LEU A 2 1.92 20.63 8.60
CA LEU A 2 2.51 19.35 8.18
C LEU A 2 3.82 19.66 7.46
N GLU A 3 4.96 19.32 8.07
CA GLU A 3 6.26 19.48 7.44
C GLU A 3 6.24 18.82 6.06
N LYS A 4 6.83 19.48 5.06
CA LYS A 4 7.13 18.89 3.76
C LYS A 4 8.24 17.86 3.97
N GLY A 5 7.89 16.72 4.56
CA GLY A 5 8.81 15.60 4.78
C GLY A 5 9.31 15.12 3.42
N LYS A 6 10.49 15.59 3.01
CA LYS A 6 11.19 15.07 1.84
C LYS A 6 11.87 13.77 2.24
N ILE A 7 11.66 12.74 1.45
CA ILE A 7 12.34 11.45 1.54
C ILE A 7 13.29 11.34 0.35
N SER A 8 14.39 10.61 0.52
CA SER A 8 15.33 10.37 -0.58
C SER A 8 14.72 9.43 -1.62
N ILE A 9 15.28 9.41 -2.83
CA ILE A 9 14.87 8.46 -3.89
C ILE A 9 15.02 7.02 -3.38
N ARG A 10 16.11 6.73 -2.66
CA ARG A 10 16.35 5.41 -2.04
C ARG A 10 15.24 5.05 -1.04
N GLN A 11 14.89 5.96 -0.15
CA GLN A 11 13.83 5.77 0.84
C GLN A 11 12.47 5.53 0.20
N PHE A 12 12.16 6.29 -0.86
CA PHE A 12 10.94 6.08 -1.62
C PHE A 12 10.92 4.70 -2.29
N SER A 13 12.02 4.29 -2.93
CA SER A 13 12.13 2.97 -3.56
C SER A 13 11.98 1.84 -2.56
N ILE A 14 12.59 1.96 -1.38
CA ILE A 14 12.46 0.97 -0.30
C ILE A 14 11.02 0.88 0.20
N LEU A 15 10.37 2.02 0.45
CA LEU A 15 8.95 2.04 0.85
C LEU A 15 8.05 1.39 -0.21
N ALA A 16 8.24 1.75 -1.49
CA ALA A 16 7.48 1.16 -2.58
C ALA A 16 7.70 -0.35 -2.68
N CYS A 17 8.94 -0.81 -2.50
CA CYS A 17 9.30 -2.23 -2.50
C CYS A 17 8.61 -2.98 -1.35
N LEU A 18 8.75 -2.49 -0.12
CA LEU A 18 8.13 -3.11 1.06
C LEU A 18 6.60 -3.14 0.98
N CYS A 19 5.97 -2.07 0.50
CA CYS A 19 4.53 -2.03 0.27
C CYS A 19 4.07 -3.02 -0.80
N THR A 20 4.89 -3.28 -1.83
CA THR A 20 4.54 -4.19 -2.93
C THR A 20 4.80 -5.65 -2.59
N ILE A 21 5.85 -5.93 -1.82
CA ILE A 21 6.28 -7.30 -1.48
C ILE A 21 5.51 -7.84 -0.28
N GLY A 22 5.24 -7.02 0.75
CA GLY A 22 4.68 -7.37 2.07
C GLY A 22 3.94 -8.72 2.18
N SER A 23 2.61 -8.70 2.33
CA SER A 23 1.82 -9.94 2.45
C SER A 23 1.63 -10.65 1.11
N SER A 24 1.73 -9.91 0.00
CA SER A 24 1.53 -10.37 -1.38
C SER A 24 2.55 -11.43 -1.79
N ALA A 25 3.81 -11.31 -1.40
CA ALA A 25 4.85 -12.28 -1.77
C ALA A 25 4.63 -13.67 -1.16
N LEU A 26 3.91 -13.76 -0.04
CA LEU A 26 3.60 -15.03 0.63
C LEU A 26 2.30 -15.66 0.09
N LEU A 27 1.28 -14.84 -0.16
CA LEU A 27 -0.06 -15.32 -0.53
C LEU A 27 -0.22 -15.56 -2.04
N ILE A 28 0.27 -14.64 -2.88
CA ILE A 28 0.00 -14.66 -4.32
C ILE A 28 0.57 -15.91 -5.00
N PRO A 29 1.80 -16.38 -4.72
CA PRO A 29 2.32 -17.59 -5.37
C PRO A 29 1.47 -18.83 -5.09
N ALA A 30 0.99 -18.99 -3.86
CA ALA A 30 0.16 -20.13 -3.47
C ALA A 30 -1.18 -20.12 -4.24
N ILE A 31 -1.81 -18.94 -4.36
CA ILE A 31 -3.06 -18.74 -5.11
C ILE A 31 -2.85 -18.97 -6.61
N LEU A 32 -1.76 -18.44 -7.17
CA LEU A 32 -1.45 -18.62 -8.59
C LEU A 32 -1.21 -20.09 -8.94
N VAL A 33 -0.48 -20.82 -8.09
CA VAL A 33 -0.23 -22.25 -8.30
C VAL A 33 -1.50 -23.09 -8.11
N SER A 34 -2.40 -22.73 -7.19
CA SER A 34 -3.66 -23.47 -7.03
C SER A 34 -4.57 -23.33 -8.25
N GLU A 35 -4.64 -22.15 -8.84
CA GLU A 35 -5.53 -21.85 -9.99
C GLU A 35 -4.88 -22.21 -11.34
N ALA A 36 -3.66 -21.72 -11.60
CA ALA A 36 -2.98 -21.83 -12.89
C ALA A 36 -2.00 -23.01 -12.95
N LYS A 37 -1.72 -23.70 -11.83
CA LYS A 37 -0.84 -24.86 -11.75
C LYS A 37 0.52 -24.59 -12.40
N GLN A 38 0.81 -25.26 -13.52
CA GLN A 38 2.08 -25.14 -14.24
C GLN A 38 2.24 -23.81 -14.97
N ASP A 39 1.15 -23.08 -15.25
CA ASP A 39 1.16 -21.80 -15.95
C ASP A 39 1.22 -20.58 -15.01
N ALA A 40 1.36 -20.82 -13.70
CA ALA A 40 1.44 -19.78 -12.67
C ALA A 40 2.56 -18.76 -12.92
N TRP A 41 3.70 -19.20 -13.49
CA TRP A 41 4.81 -18.32 -13.83
C TRP A 41 4.45 -17.35 -14.96
N LEU A 42 3.66 -17.79 -15.95
CA LEU A 42 3.20 -16.94 -17.05
C LEU A 42 2.23 -15.88 -16.55
N ALA A 43 1.31 -16.27 -15.66
CA ALA A 43 0.42 -15.33 -14.98
C ALA A 43 1.20 -14.29 -14.16
N GLY A 44 2.26 -14.71 -13.47
CA GLY A 44 3.17 -13.82 -12.75
C GLY A 44 3.86 -12.79 -13.65
N ILE A 45 4.39 -13.23 -14.80
CA ILE A 45 5.03 -12.34 -15.79
C ILE A 45 4.02 -11.33 -16.37
N LEU A 46 2.80 -11.78 -16.69
CA LEU A 46 1.74 -10.89 -17.17
C LEU A 46 1.35 -9.86 -16.11
N GLY A 47 1.21 -10.29 -14.85
CA GLY A 47 0.95 -9.39 -13.73
C GLY A 47 2.04 -8.34 -13.56
N LEU A 48 3.32 -8.74 -13.67
CA LEU A 48 4.46 -7.82 -13.64
C LEU A 48 4.43 -6.83 -14.80
N GLY A 49 4.12 -7.28 -16.02
CA GLY A 49 3.97 -6.41 -17.18
C GLY A 49 2.89 -5.34 -17.00
N ILE A 50 1.72 -5.72 -16.48
CA ILE A 50 0.63 -4.79 -16.18
C ILE A 50 1.04 -3.82 -15.07
N GLY A 51 1.70 -4.31 -14.01
CA GLY A 51 2.19 -3.49 -12.91
C GLY A 51 3.19 -2.42 -13.36
N LEU A 52 4.14 -2.77 -14.24
CA LEU A 52 5.09 -1.82 -14.82
C LEU A 52 4.41 -0.78 -15.71
N LEU A 53 3.43 -1.20 -16.52
CA LEU A 53 2.65 -0.28 -17.37
C LEU A 53 1.89 0.75 -16.52
N LEU A 54 1.22 0.30 -15.47
CA LEU A 54 0.50 1.17 -14.53
C LEU A 54 1.46 2.10 -13.78
N THR A 55 2.60 1.59 -13.32
CA THR A 55 3.62 2.41 -12.65
C THR A 55 4.13 3.52 -13.56
N ARG A 56 4.37 3.21 -14.84
CA ARG A 56 4.76 4.21 -15.85
C ARG A 56 3.67 5.24 -16.08
N LEU A 57 2.41 4.81 -16.17
CA LEU A 57 1.26 5.71 -16.32
C LEU A 57 1.15 6.68 -15.14
N TYR A 58 1.16 6.17 -13.90
CA TYR A 58 1.08 7.01 -12.70
C TYR A 58 2.25 7.97 -12.57
N SER A 59 3.47 7.51 -12.90
CA SER A 59 4.67 8.36 -12.91
C SER A 59 4.56 9.49 -13.93
N ALA A 60 4.08 9.20 -15.14
CA ALA A 60 3.88 10.20 -16.20
C ALA A 60 2.79 11.23 -15.82
N LEU A 61 1.69 10.78 -15.20
CA LEU A 61 0.64 11.66 -14.70
C LEU A 61 1.15 12.55 -13.56
N GLY A 62 1.91 12.00 -12.62
CA GLY A 62 2.52 12.77 -11.53
C GLY A 62 3.48 13.85 -12.03
N ALA A 63 4.30 13.54 -13.05
CA ALA A 63 5.20 14.50 -13.67
C ALA A 63 4.45 15.59 -14.46
N ARG A 64 3.30 15.25 -15.07
CA ARG A 64 2.47 16.21 -15.83
C ARG A 64 1.66 17.13 -14.92
N PHE A 65 1.32 16.68 -13.71
CA PHE A 65 0.51 17.45 -12.74
C PHE A 65 1.23 17.57 -11.37
N PRO A 66 2.44 18.18 -11.31
CA PRO A 66 3.32 18.13 -10.14
C PRO A 66 2.79 18.86 -8.90
N HIS A 67 1.78 19.72 -9.06
CA HIS A 67 1.19 20.51 -7.97
C HIS A 67 -0.26 20.10 -7.66
N MET A 68 -0.75 19.03 -8.28
CA MET A 68 -2.10 18.55 -8.08
C MET A 68 -2.09 17.19 -7.39
N THR A 69 -2.99 16.99 -6.45
CA THR A 69 -3.22 15.66 -5.85
C THR A 69 -3.92 14.73 -6.85
N PHE A 70 -3.89 13.42 -6.57
CA PHE A 70 -4.64 12.40 -7.31
C PHE A 70 -6.08 12.84 -7.58
N VAL A 71 -6.78 13.24 -6.53
CA VAL A 71 -8.17 13.68 -6.60
C VAL A 71 -8.34 14.88 -7.54
N GLN A 72 -7.45 15.87 -7.43
CA GLN A 72 -7.55 17.10 -8.21
C GLN A 72 -7.29 16.87 -9.70
N TYR A 73 -6.25 16.10 -10.07
CA TYR A 73 -5.99 15.86 -11.48
C TYR A 73 -7.00 14.87 -12.08
N SER A 74 -7.54 13.93 -11.30
CA SER A 74 -8.64 13.07 -11.73
C SER A 74 -9.92 13.87 -12.02
N GLU A 75 -10.25 14.85 -11.17
CA GLU A 75 -11.34 15.80 -11.44
C GLU A 75 -11.11 16.62 -12.71
N LYS A 76 -9.88 17.09 -12.94
CA LYS A 76 -9.53 17.86 -14.13
C LYS A 76 -9.59 17.03 -15.42
N LEU A 77 -9.18 15.77 -15.38
CA LEU A 77 -9.13 14.89 -16.56
C LEU A 77 -10.48 14.29 -16.92
N LEU A 78 -11.26 13.85 -15.92
CA LEU A 78 -12.52 13.13 -16.13
C LEU A 78 -13.76 14.04 -15.96
N GLY A 79 -13.56 15.28 -15.54
CA GLY A 79 -14.62 16.23 -15.20
C GLY A 79 -15.09 16.12 -13.75
N LYS A 80 -15.83 17.13 -13.31
CA LYS A 80 -16.20 17.31 -11.89
C LYS A 80 -16.95 16.12 -11.28
N TRP A 81 -17.92 15.57 -12.00
CA TRP A 81 -18.76 14.49 -11.49
C TRP A 81 -18.05 13.13 -11.55
N ILE A 82 -17.60 12.72 -12.74
CA ILE A 82 -16.95 11.43 -12.95
C ILE A 82 -15.62 11.35 -12.18
N GLY A 83 -14.81 12.41 -12.24
CA GLY A 83 -13.52 12.44 -11.55
C GLY A 83 -13.64 12.41 -10.03
N LYS A 84 -14.66 13.07 -9.45
CA LYS A 84 -14.91 13.02 -8.00
C LYS A 84 -15.40 11.64 -7.56
N THR A 85 -16.32 11.03 -8.30
CA THR A 85 -16.78 9.65 -8.04
C THR A 85 -15.63 8.66 -8.15
N PHE A 86 -14.84 8.75 -9.22
CA PHE A 86 -13.66 7.90 -9.42
C PHE A 86 -12.65 8.06 -8.28
N SER A 87 -12.36 9.29 -7.88
CA SER A 87 -11.43 9.58 -6.78
C SER A 87 -11.93 9.05 -5.44
N LEU A 88 -13.22 9.20 -5.16
CA LEU A 88 -13.84 8.67 -3.94
C LEU A 88 -13.76 7.15 -3.93
N LEU A 89 -14.13 6.50 -5.04
CA LEU A 89 -14.05 5.06 -5.18
C LEU A 89 -12.61 4.58 -5.04
N PHE A 90 -11.64 5.26 -5.64
CA PHE A 90 -10.24 4.90 -5.52
C PHE A 90 -9.75 4.99 -4.07
N VAL A 91 -10.01 6.11 -3.38
CA VAL A 91 -9.58 6.31 -1.98
C VAL A 91 -10.27 5.35 -1.03
N PHE A 92 -11.53 4.99 -1.27
CA PHE A 92 -12.23 4.03 -0.41
C PHE A 92 -11.86 2.59 -0.74
N ALA A 93 -11.92 2.20 -2.01
CA ALA A 93 -11.72 0.81 -2.42
C ALA A 93 -10.27 0.34 -2.28
N VAL A 94 -9.29 1.23 -2.47
CA VAL A 94 -7.89 0.84 -2.50
C VAL A 94 -7.23 1.04 -1.12
N PRO A 95 -6.84 2.24 -0.68
CA PRO A 95 -6.07 2.37 0.55
C PRO A 95 -6.88 2.06 1.81
N PHE A 96 -8.18 2.41 1.87
CA PHE A 96 -8.97 2.16 3.09
C PHE A 96 -9.24 0.67 3.32
N ILE A 97 -9.74 -0.05 2.30
CA ILE A 97 -9.96 -1.51 2.40
C ILE A 97 -8.62 -2.23 2.63
N LEU A 98 -7.57 -1.87 1.91
CA LEU A 98 -6.26 -2.50 2.08
C LEU A 98 -5.72 -2.29 3.51
N THR A 99 -5.87 -1.10 4.08
CA THR A 99 -5.43 -0.81 5.45
C THR A 99 -6.24 -1.62 6.47
N ALA A 100 -7.56 -1.74 6.29
CA ALA A 100 -8.40 -2.56 7.16
C ALA A 100 -8.02 -4.04 7.08
N PHE A 101 -7.74 -4.54 5.88
CA PHE A 101 -7.26 -5.90 5.66
C PHE A 101 -5.91 -6.16 6.35
N MET A 102 -4.94 -5.26 6.17
CA MET A 102 -3.62 -5.36 6.81
C MET A 102 -3.69 -5.27 8.34
N LEU A 103 -4.58 -4.42 8.88
CA LEU A 103 -4.82 -4.35 10.33
C LEU A 103 -5.34 -5.70 10.85
N ARG A 104 -6.24 -6.34 10.09
CA ARG A 104 -6.79 -7.64 10.44
C ARG A 104 -5.74 -8.75 10.35
N ASP A 105 -4.94 -8.78 9.29
CA ASP A 105 -3.84 -9.74 9.13
C ASP A 105 -2.88 -9.71 10.33
N ILE A 106 -2.49 -8.51 10.79
CA ILE A 106 -1.63 -8.35 11.97
C ILE A 106 -2.33 -8.87 13.23
N ALA A 107 -3.60 -8.53 13.41
CA ALA A 107 -4.36 -8.96 14.58
C ALA A 107 -4.51 -10.48 14.64
N ASP A 108 -4.89 -11.10 13.52
CA ASP A 108 -5.02 -12.55 13.38
C ASP A 108 -3.67 -13.25 13.60
N PHE A 109 -2.57 -12.74 13.06
CA PHE A 109 -1.24 -13.29 13.30
C PHE A 109 -0.86 -13.27 14.78
N ILE A 110 -1.06 -12.14 15.47
CA ILE A 110 -0.73 -12.01 16.89
C ILE A 110 -1.61 -12.94 17.73
N THR A 111 -2.92 -12.99 17.49
CA THR A 111 -3.81 -13.86 18.27
C THR A 111 -3.64 -15.33 17.92
N THR A 112 -3.12 -15.70 16.76
CA THR A 112 -2.93 -17.12 16.45
C THR A 112 -1.57 -17.64 16.90
N GLN A 113 -0.52 -16.82 16.81
CA GLN A 113 0.87 -17.28 17.01
C GLN A 113 1.50 -16.84 18.33
N ILE A 114 1.03 -15.75 18.95
CA ILE A 114 1.73 -15.11 20.07
C ILE A 114 0.85 -15.05 21.31
N MET A 115 -0.36 -14.50 21.20
CA MET A 115 -1.27 -14.22 22.32
C MET A 115 -2.69 -14.71 22.05
N PRO A 116 -2.92 -16.03 22.03
CA PRO A 116 -4.23 -16.62 21.70
C PRO A 116 -5.34 -16.31 22.69
N GLU A 117 -5.00 -16.06 23.94
CA GLU A 117 -5.98 -15.71 24.97
C GLU A 117 -6.39 -14.23 24.94
N THR A 118 -5.73 -13.40 24.12
CA THR A 118 -6.04 -11.96 24.06
C THR A 118 -7.17 -11.70 23.06
N PRO A 119 -8.21 -10.93 23.43
CA PRO A 119 -9.27 -10.57 22.50
C PRO A 119 -8.71 -9.79 21.29
N ILE A 120 -9.10 -10.20 20.08
CA ILE A 120 -8.61 -9.60 18.83
C ILE A 120 -8.82 -8.08 18.75
N ILE A 121 -9.94 -7.60 19.29
CA ILE A 121 -10.29 -6.17 19.34
C ILE A 121 -9.23 -5.36 20.11
N ALA A 122 -8.64 -5.94 21.17
CA ALA A 122 -7.58 -5.25 21.92
C ALA A 122 -6.32 -5.07 21.08
N ILE A 123 -5.95 -6.08 20.28
CA ILE A 123 -4.80 -6.02 19.36
C ILE A 123 -5.06 -5.03 18.22
N GLU A 124 -6.26 -5.02 17.66
CA GLU A 124 -6.66 -4.08 16.61
C GLU A 124 -6.59 -2.63 17.11
N LEU A 125 -7.14 -2.34 18.29
CA LEU A 125 -7.12 -0.99 18.87
C LEU A 125 -5.70 -0.51 19.17
N LEU A 126 -4.85 -1.39 19.70
CA LEU A 126 -3.44 -1.07 19.98
C LEU A 126 -2.69 -0.76 18.67
N THR A 127 -2.80 -1.64 17.67
CA THR A 127 -2.14 -1.48 16.38
C THR A 127 -2.61 -0.22 15.66
N LEU A 128 -3.92 0.05 15.67
CA LEU A 128 -4.49 1.27 15.09
C LEU A 128 -3.96 2.53 15.77
N SER A 129 -3.80 2.51 17.10
CA SER A 129 -3.25 3.65 17.85
C SER A 129 -1.80 3.96 17.42
N ILE A 130 -1.00 2.93 17.17
CA ILE A 130 0.37 3.07 16.65
C ILE A 130 0.36 3.67 15.24
N PHE A 131 -0.55 3.23 14.36
CA PHE A 131 -0.66 3.79 13.00
C PHE A 131 -1.10 5.26 13.02
N VAL A 132 -2.04 5.64 13.88
CA VAL A 132 -2.45 7.04 14.05
C VAL A 132 -1.27 7.90 14.53
N LEU A 133 -0.48 7.39 15.47
CA LEU A 133 0.73 8.07 15.92
C LEU A 133 1.75 8.21 14.79
N ALA A 134 2.03 7.15 14.05
CA ALA A 134 2.96 7.17 12.91
C ALA A 134 2.51 8.18 11.83
N ALA A 135 1.21 8.23 11.52
CA ALA A 135 0.63 9.18 10.58
C ALA A 135 0.79 10.64 11.05
N ARG A 136 0.71 10.89 12.36
CA ARG A 136 0.92 12.23 12.95
C ARG A 136 2.38 12.68 12.92
N ILE A 137 3.31 11.75 13.12
CA ILE A 137 4.75 12.04 13.10
C ILE A 137 5.24 12.27 11.65
N GLY A 138 4.57 11.66 10.67
CA GLY A 138 4.81 11.88 9.25
C GLY A 138 5.71 10.83 8.60
N ILE A 139 5.99 11.00 7.31
CA ILE A 139 6.60 9.96 6.48
C ILE A 139 8.11 9.74 6.74
N GLN A 140 8.82 10.74 7.29
CA GLN A 140 10.28 10.65 7.43
C GLN A 140 10.72 9.56 8.42
N PRO A 141 10.14 9.43 9.63
CA PRO A 141 10.51 8.34 10.52
C PRO A 141 10.10 6.97 9.99
N ILE A 142 8.97 6.88 9.28
CA ILE A 142 8.53 5.65 8.60
C ILE A 142 9.58 5.24 7.54
N ALA A 143 10.04 6.19 6.73
CA ALA A 143 11.07 5.97 5.74
C ALA A 143 12.39 5.50 6.36
N ARG A 144 12.85 6.14 7.45
CA ARG A 144 14.08 5.73 8.16
C ARG A 144 13.95 4.34 8.78
N ALA A 145 12.80 4.04 9.39
CA ALA A 145 12.52 2.70 9.91
C ALA A 145 12.55 1.66 8.80
N SER A 146 11.97 1.97 7.63
CA SER A 146 11.97 1.07 6.48
C SER A 146 13.37 0.69 6.00
N GLU A 147 14.35 1.60 6.10
CA GLU A 147 15.76 1.31 5.76
C GLU A 147 16.43 0.32 6.71
N ILE A 148 15.94 0.20 7.95
CA ILE A 148 16.44 -0.78 8.93
C ILE A 148 15.89 -2.18 8.63
N PHE A 149 14.63 -2.26 8.20
CA PHE A 149 13.97 -3.53 7.88
C PHE A 149 14.31 -4.06 6.48
N PHE A 150 14.74 -3.19 5.57
CA PHE A 150 15.12 -3.60 4.23
C PHE A 150 16.51 -4.25 4.24
N PRO A 151 16.67 -5.47 3.71
CA PRO A 151 17.98 -6.10 3.57
C PRO A 151 18.84 -5.25 2.62
N GLY A 152 20.00 -4.81 3.11
CA GLY A 152 20.92 -3.90 2.42
C GLY A 152 21.66 -4.53 1.25
#